data_AF-A0A212CQY0-F1
#
_entry.id   AF-A0A212CQY0-F1
#
_cell.length_a   1.000
_cell.length_b   1.000
_cell.length_c   1.000
_cell.angle_alpha   90.00
_cell.angle_beta   90.00
_cell.angle_gamma   90.00
#
_symmetry.space_group_name_H-M   'P 1'
#
loop_
_entity.id
_entity.type
_entity.pdbx_description
1 polymer ?
#
loop_
_entity_poly.entity_id
_entity_poly.type
_entity_poly.pdbx_seq_one_letter_code
_entity_poly.pdbx_strand_id
1 'polypeptide(L)' 'MTLLTIRIEKIGLKDAGQCIDPYITVSVKDLNGIDLTPVQDTPVASRKEDTYVHFNVDIELQKHVEKLTK' A
#
# COMPACT_ATOMS: atom_id res chain seq x y z
N MET A 1 22.61 3.56 2.16
CA MET A 1 21.63 2.91 1.28
C MET A 1 20.61 2.26 2.18
N THR A 2 19.46 2.88 2.26
CA THR A 2 18.40 2.58 3.22
C THR A 2 17.24 1.95 2.47
N LEU A 3 16.76 0.81 2.95
CA LEU A 3 15.52 0.19 2.47
C LEU A 3 14.36 0.63 3.36
N LEU A 4 13.17 0.70 2.78
CA LEU A 4 11.95 1.10 3.49
C LEU A 4 10.89 0.00 3.34
N THR A 5 10.45 -0.50 4.49
CA THR A 5 9.30 -1.39 4.62
C THR A 5 8.12 -0.58 5.16
N ILE A 6 6.97 -0.67 4.51
CA ILE A 6 5.72 -0.06 4.96
C ILE A 6 4.77 -1.18 5.39
N ARG A 7 4.43 -1.22 6.68
CA ARG A 7 3.39 -2.11 7.19
C ARG A 7 2.02 -1.47 7.02
N ILE A 8 1.19 -2.03 6.16
CA ILE A 8 -0.21 -1.64 6.03
C ILE A 8 -1.00 -2.44 7.06
N GLU A 9 -1.33 -1.82 8.19
CA GLU A 9 -2.12 -2.48 9.23
C GLU A 9 -3.59 -2.59 8.83
N LYS A 10 -4.24 -1.44 8.62
CA LYS A 10 -5.66 -1.34 8.27
C LYS A 10 -6.00 0.00 7.62
N ILE A 11 -7.14 0.05 6.95
CA ILE A 11 -7.75 1.30 6.43
C ILE A 11 -9.13 1.49 7.05
N GLY A 12 -9.46 2.72 7.42
CA GLY A 12 -10.79 3.09 7.90
C GLY A 12 -11.67 3.60 6.76
N LEU A 13 -12.84 3.00 6.56
CA LEU A 13 -13.85 3.39 5.56
C LEU A 13 -15.23 3.40 6.22
N LYS A 14 -16.15 4.25 5.78
CA LYS A 14 -17.51 4.32 6.38
C LYS A 14 -18.30 3.01 6.21
N ASP A 15 -17.99 2.27 5.15
CA ASP A 15 -18.67 1.10 4.65
C ASP A 15 -17.69 -0.06 4.39
N ALA A 16 -16.62 -0.15 5.19
CA ALA A 16 -15.55 -1.14 5.03
C ALA A 16 -16.06 -2.59 4.89
N GLY A 17 -17.10 -2.96 5.66
CA GLY A 17 -17.71 -4.29 5.59
C GLY A 17 -18.29 -4.64 4.22
N GLN A 18 -18.73 -3.64 3.45
CA GLN A 18 -19.36 -3.78 2.14
C GLN A 18 -18.34 -3.85 0.99
N CYS A 19 -17.07 -3.50 1.22
CA CYS A 19 -16.03 -3.61 0.20
C CYS A 19 -15.81 -5.09 -0.17
N ILE A 20 -16.02 -5.44 -1.44
CA ILE A 20 -15.80 -6.78 -1.98
C ILE A 20 -14.37 -6.89 -2.47
N ASP A 21 -13.69 -7.96 -2.07
CA ASP A 21 -12.31 -8.28 -2.41
C ASP A 21 -11.34 -7.08 -2.32
N PRO A 22 -11.28 -6.37 -1.18
CA PRO A 22 -10.47 -5.17 -1.05
C PRO A 22 -8.98 -5.49 -1.11
N TYR A 23 -8.23 -4.75 -1.92
CA TYR A 23 -6.77 -4.73 -1.98
C TYR A 23 -6.26 -3.28 -2.04
N ILE A 24 -4.96 -3.08 -1.83
CA ILE A 24 -4.30 -1.78 -1.98
C ILE A 24 -3.21 -1.89 -3.04
N THR A 25 -3.20 -0.93 -3.96
CA THR A 25 -2.09 -0.72 -4.89
C THR A 25 -1.13 0.31 -4.33
N VAL A 26 0.16 -0.04 -4.27
CA VAL A 26 1.25 0.84 -3.85
C VAL A 26 2.11 1.18 -5.07
N SER A 27 2.28 2.48 -5.31
CA SER A 27 3.15 3.01 -6.37
C SER A 27 4.01 4.14 -5.81
N VAL A 28 5.22 4.29 -6.36
CA VAL A 28 6.14 5.39 -6.03
C VAL A 28 6.25 6.26 -7.27
N LYS A 29 5.76 7.49 -7.19
CA LYS A 29 5.69 8.41 -8.33
C LYS A 29 6.59 9.62 -8.14
N ASP A 30 7.13 10.15 -9.23
CA ASP A 30 7.84 11.42 -9.23
C ASP A 30 6.87 12.63 -9.27
N LEU A 31 7.42 13.85 -9.35
CA LEU A 31 6.65 15.09 -9.44
C LEU A 31 5.74 15.18 -10.67
N ASN A 32 6.02 14.40 -11.72
CA ASN A 32 5.22 14.32 -12.95
C ASN A 32 4.19 13.18 -12.87
N GLY A 33 4.12 12.43 -11.77
CA GLY A 33 3.23 11.29 -11.60
C GLY A 33 3.73 10.00 -12.26
N ILE A 34 4.98 9.96 -12.72
CA ILE A 34 5.58 8.80 -13.40
C ILE A 34 6.08 7.79 -12.36
N ASP A 35 5.78 6.52 -12.57
CA ASP A 35 6.22 5.44 -11.69
C ASP A 35 7.75 5.28 -11.71
N LEU A 36 8.37 5.45 -10.54
CA LEU A 36 9.81 5.28 -10.30
C LEU A 36 10.20 3.83 -10.00
N THR A 37 9.21 3.00 -9.63
CA THR A 37 9.35 1.57 -9.32
C THR A 37 8.15 0.82 -9.89
N PRO A 38 8.25 -0.51 -10.10
CA PRO A 38 7.09 -1.33 -10.41
C PRO A 38 5.98 -1.15 -9.36
N VAL A 39 4.74 -1.14 -9.84
CA VAL A 39 3.53 -1.10 -9.01
C VAL A 39 3.38 -2.43 -8.28
N GLN A 40 2.92 -2.38 -7.03
CA GLN A 40 2.71 -3.56 -6.18
C GLN A 40 1.27 -3.59 -5.67
N ASP A 41 0.63 -4.74 -5.72
CA ASP A 41 -0.70 -4.95 -5.14
C ASP A 41 -0.58 -5.80 -3.87
N THR A 42 -1.32 -5.44 -2.83
CA THR A 42 -1.50 -6.33 -1.68
C THR A 42 -2.34 -7.53 -2.09
N PRO A 43 -2.25 -8.66 -1.38
CA PRO A 43 -3.30 -9.67 -1.42
C PRO A 43 -4.65 -9.06 -1.03
N VAL A 44 -5.73 -9.73 -1.45
CA VAL A 44 -7.09 -9.37 -1.01
C VAL A 44 -7.21 -9.59 0.50
N ALA A 45 -7.69 -8.55 1.21
CA ALA A 45 -7.92 -8.61 2.64
C ALA A 45 -9.24 -9.31 2.96
N SER A 46 -9.17 -10.35 3.80
CA SER A 46 -10.33 -11.13 4.24
C SER A 46 -10.94 -10.60 5.54
N ARG A 47 -10.15 -9.91 6.39
CA ARG A 47 -10.61 -9.42 7.69
C ARG A 47 -11.21 -8.02 7.56
N LYS A 48 -12.54 -7.95 7.68
CA LYS A 48 -13.33 -6.72 7.64
C LYS A 48 -14.15 -6.54 8.92
N GLU A 49 -14.27 -5.30 9.34
CA GLU A 49 -15.17 -4.79 10.39
C GLU A 49 -16.08 -3.72 9.75
N ASP A 50 -17.06 -3.19 10.49
CA ASP A 50 -18.00 -2.20 9.94
C ASP A 50 -17.30 -0.99 9.31
N THR A 51 -16.23 -0.54 9.96
CA THR A 51 -15.49 0.68 9.57
C THR A 51 -14.02 0.46 9.25
N TYR A 52 -13.51 -0.78 9.29
CA TYR A 52 -12.10 -1.08 8.99
C TYR A 52 -11.92 -2.31 8.10
N VAL A 53 -10.96 -2.24 7.18
CA VAL A 53 -10.39 -3.43 6.51
C VAL A 53 -8.96 -3.61 7.02
N HIS A 54 -8.62 -4.81 7.49
CA HIS A 54 -7.31 -5.13 8.05
C HIS A 54 -6.47 -5.90 7.02
N PHE A 55 -5.27 -5.39 6.71
CA PHE A 55 -4.35 -5.98 5.74
C PHE A 55 -3.20 -6.72 6.42
N ASN A 56 -2.59 -6.11 7.44
CA ASN A 56 -1.41 -6.63 8.16
C ASN A 56 -0.32 -7.18 7.23
N VAL A 57 -0.01 -6.44 6.17
CA VAL A 57 0.97 -6.83 5.15
C VAL A 57 2.11 -5.82 5.12
N ASP A 58 3.33 -6.34 4.99
CA ASP A 58 4.53 -5.52 4.79
C ASP A 58 4.76 -5.34 3.28
N ILE A 59 5.00 -4.10 2.86
CA ILE A 59 5.33 -3.73 1.48
C ILE A 59 6.74 -3.16 1.45
N GLU A 60 7.58 -3.75 0.61
CA GLU A 60 8.97 -3.31 0.44
C GLU A 60 9.07 -2.33 -0.73
N LEU A 61 9.63 -1.14 -0.48
CA LEU A 61 9.98 -0.25 -1.58
C LEU A 61 11.13 -0.84 -2.39
N GLN A 62 10.91 -1.01 -3.69
CA GLN A 62 11.86 -1.60 -4.63
C GLN A 62 13.00 -0.64 -5.05
N LYS A 63 13.33 0.33 -4.19
CA LYS A 63 14.39 1.32 -4.42
C LYS A 63 14.91 1.86 -3.09
N HIS A 64 16.23 2.02 -2.98
CA HIS A 64 16.83 2.69 -1.83
C HIS A 64 16.34 4.14 -1.73
N VAL A 65 16.05 4.59 -0.52
CA VAL A 65 15.48 5.93 -0.26
C VAL A 65 16.37 7.04 -0.81
N GLU A 66 17.69 6.90 -0.72
CA GLU A 66 18.65 7.88 -1.23
C GLU A 66 18.63 8.01 -2.77
N LYS A 67 18.02 7.06 -3.48
CA LYS A 67 17.84 7.08 -4.94
C LYS A 67 16.44 7.56 -5.36
N LEU A 68 15.57 7.91 -4.41
CA LEU A 68 14.31 8.59 -4.70
C LEU A 68 14.60 10.06 -5.00
N THR A 69 14.08 10.56 -6.11
CA THR A 69 14.21 11.97 -6.49
C THR A 69 13.42 12.82 -5.49
N LYS A 70 13.93 14.01 -5.16
CA LYS A 70 13.22 15.00 -4.33
C LYS A 70 12.07 15.66 -5.08
#